data_AF-A0A4U7BJC7-F1
#
_entry.id   AF-A0A4U7BJC7-F1
#
_cell.length_a   1.000
_cell.length_b   1.000
_cell.length_c   1.000
_cell.angle_alpha   90.00
_cell.angle_beta   90.00
_cell.angle_gamma   90.00
#
_symmetry.space_group_name_H-M   'P 1'
#
loop_
_entity.id
_entity.type
_entity.pdbx_description
1 polymer ?
#
loop_
_entity_poly.entity_id
_entity_poly.type
_entity_poly.pdbx_seq_one_letter_code
_entity_poly.pdbx_strand_id
1 'polypeptide(L)'
;MLRKMILLLFLGCAVLNAQSVGECNSFLVVENLKNILKDKILQNVYDSSGLKGMGVDYEEYLEKAKEYPGAMVEINSISSFEKIRDNECLAIVDAKVMGDKGFFTIAYEILNSHKVKITNIIMR
;
A
#
# COMPACT_ATOMS: atom_id res chain seq x y z
N MET A 1 -14.36 48.18 -39.31
CA MET A 1 -15.32 47.35 -38.55
C MET A 1 -14.84 45.91 -38.64
N LEU A 2 -13.96 45.53 -37.72
CA LEU A 2 -14.26 44.74 -36.52
C LEU A 2 -14.57 43.26 -36.84
N ARG A 3 -13.54 42.44 -36.58
CA ARG A 3 -13.58 41.06 -36.04
C ARG A 3 -14.19 39.97 -36.92
N LYS A 4 -13.34 39.06 -37.43
CA LYS A 4 -12.89 37.81 -36.76
C LYS A 4 -14.05 36.82 -36.57
N MET A 5 -14.11 35.80 -37.42
CA MET A 5 -14.71 34.51 -37.09
C MET A 5 -13.87 33.40 -37.72
N ILE A 6 -12.66 33.24 -37.19
CA ILE A 6 -11.91 31.99 -37.32
C ILE A 6 -12.56 31.03 -36.33
N LEU A 7 -13.50 30.23 -36.83
CA LEU A 7 -14.13 29.12 -36.14
C LEU A 7 -13.17 27.91 -36.20
N LEU A 8 -12.08 28.02 -35.47
CA LEU A 8 -11.14 26.91 -35.21
C LEU A 8 -10.82 26.93 -33.72
N LEU A 9 -11.80 26.52 -32.92
CA LEU A 9 -11.59 26.03 -31.57
C LEU A 9 -12.39 24.75 -31.47
N PHE A 10 -11.86 23.69 -32.10
CA PHE A 10 -11.91 22.39 -31.46
C PHE A 10 -11.28 22.63 -30.08
N LEU A 11 -12.11 22.94 -29.08
CA LEU A 11 -11.80 22.70 -27.69
C LEU A 11 -11.59 21.19 -27.62
N GLY A 12 -10.36 20.79 -27.93
CA GLY A 12 -9.83 19.53 -27.48
C GLY A 12 -9.99 19.55 -25.98
N CYS A 13 -11.04 18.87 -25.50
CA CYS A 13 -10.96 18.16 -24.24
C CYS A 13 -9.88 17.10 -24.39
N ALA A 14 -8.62 17.54 -24.52
CA ALA A 14 -7.52 16.84 -23.93
C ALA A 14 -7.72 17.04 -22.42
N VAL A 15 -8.69 16.31 -21.87
CA VAL A 15 -8.59 15.88 -20.48
C VAL A 15 -7.32 15.05 -20.49
N LEU A 16 -6.18 15.71 -20.26
CA LEU A 16 -5.00 15.01 -19.79
C LEU A 16 -5.50 14.27 -18.56
N ASN A 17 -5.67 12.96 -18.68
CA ASN A 17 -5.92 12.07 -17.57
C ASN A 17 -4.70 12.12 -16.65
N ALA A 18 -4.61 13.17 -15.83
CA ALA A 18 -3.86 13.17 -14.59
C ALA A 18 -4.65 12.35 -13.54
N GLN A 19 -5.15 11.17 -13.93
CA GLN A 19 -5.61 10.12 -13.02
C GLN A 19 -4.40 9.21 -12.75
N SER A 20 -3.28 9.79 -12.29
CA SER A 20 -1.99 9.09 -12.33
C SER A 20 -1.33 8.82 -10.97
N VAL A 21 -1.76 9.43 -9.86
CA VAL A 21 -1.24 9.11 -8.50
C VAL A 21 -2.31 9.31 -7.40
N GLY A 22 -3.22 10.27 -7.58
CA GLY A 22 -4.21 10.67 -6.57
C GLY A 22 -5.14 9.55 -6.08
N GLU A 23 -5.38 8.52 -6.90
CA GLU A 23 -6.16 7.34 -6.48
C GLU A 23 -5.35 6.43 -5.56
N CYS A 24 -4.06 6.22 -5.85
CA CYS A 24 -3.17 5.36 -5.06
C CYS A 24 -2.92 5.89 -3.64
N ASN A 25 -2.83 7.20 -3.46
CA ASN A 25 -2.50 7.81 -2.17
C ASN A 25 -3.68 8.55 -1.51
N SER A 26 -4.91 8.31 -1.97
CA SER A 26 -6.09 8.94 -1.37
C SER A 26 -6.24 8.55 0.11
N PHE A 27 -6.79 9.46 0.92
CA PHE A 27 -6.97 9.24 2.36
C PHE A 27 -7.68 7.91 2.67
N LEU A 28 -8.77 7.61 1.97
CA LEU A 28 -9.54 6.37 2.17
C LEU A 28 -8.73 5.12 1.80
N VAL A 29 -7.95 5.17 0.70
CA VAL A 29 -7.08 4.06 0.30
C VAL A 29 -6.00 3.83 1.36
N VAL A 30 -5.36 4.88 1.85
CA VAL A 30 -4.31 4.80 2.88
C VAL A 30 -4.86 4.29 4.22
N GLU A 31 -6.04 4.72 4.65
CA GLU A 31 -6.70 4.16 5.84
C GLU A 31 -6.98 2.67 5.67
N ASN A 32 -7.56 2.27 4.53
CA ASN A 32 -7.85 0.87 4.27
C ASN A 32 -6.58 0.02 4.24
N LEU A 33 -5.50 0.52 3.66
CA LEU A 33 -4.19 -0.14 3.70
C LEU A 33 -3.73 -0.36 5.14
N LYS A 34 -3.76 0.67 6.00
CA LYS A 34 -3.32 0.55 7.41
C LYS A 34 -4.07 -0.54 8.17
N ASN A 35 -5.37 -0.73 7.90
CA ASN A 35 -6.19 -1.73 8.57
C ASN A 35 -5.79 -3.16 8.21
N ILE A 36 -5.38 -3.41 6.97
CA ILE A 36 -5.01 -4.76 6.50
C ILE A 36 -3.50 -5.03 6.55
N LEU A 37 -2.68 -3.97 6.60
CA LEU A 37 -1.22 -4.10 6.49
C LEU A 37 -0.59 -4.79 7.69
N LYS A 38 -1.12 -4.58 8.90
CA LYS A 38 -0.51 -5.14 10.12
C LYS A 38 -0.43 -6.67 10.05
N ASP A 39 -1.56 -7.31 9.75
CA ASP A 39 -1.63 -8.77 9.65
C ASP A 39 -0.76 -9.29 8.49
N LYS A 40 -0.74 -8.55 7.37
CA LYS A 40 0.06 -8.94 6.19
C LYS A 40 1.56 -8.79 6.39
N ILE A 41 2.00 -7.74 7.06
CA ILE A 41 3.41 -7.53 7.44
C ILE A 41 3.85 -8.65 8.37
N LEU A 42 3.04 -8.95 9.38
CA LEU A 42 3.35 -9.97 10.37
C LEU A 42 3.46 -11.37 9.75
N GLN A 43 2.51 -11.72 8.89
CA GLN A 43 2.55 -12.96 8.11
C GLN A 43 3.79 -13.01 7.20
N ASN A 44 4.13 -11.91 6.53
CA ASN A 44 5.30 -11.84 5.65
C ASN A 44 6.62 -12.05 6.40
N VAL A 45 6.76 -11.46 7.59
CA VAL A 45 7.93 -11.68 8.46
C VAL A 45 8.01 -13.14 8.89
N TYR A 46 6.92 -13.74 9.33
CA TYR A 46 6.89 -15.17 9.66
C TYR A 46 7.30 -16.04 8.48
N ASP A 47 6.71 -15.83 7.31
CA ASP A 47 7.00 -16.60 6.10
C ASP A 47 8.47 -16.47 5.66
N SER A 48 9.11 -15.33 5.94
CA SER A 48 10.50 -15.05 5.58
C SER A 48 11.52 -15.43 6.66
N SER A 49 11.08 -15.70 7.89
CA SER A 49 11.95 -15.94 9.05
C SER A 49 12.62 -17.33 9.08
N GLY A 50 12.12 -18.28 8.30
CA GLY A 50 12.53 -19.69 8.36
C GLY A 50 11.94 -20.48 9.54
N LEU A 51 11.15 -19.85 10.43
CA LEU A 51 10.53 -20.48 11.60
C LEU A 51 9.69 -21.71 11.24
N LYS A 52 8.97 -21.66 10.12
CA LYS A 52 8.22 -22.80 9.58
C LYS A 52 9.11 -24.03 9.33
N GLY A 53 10.34 -23.82 8.85
CA GLY A 53 11.33 -24.89 8.64
C GLY A 53 11.91 -25.44 9.95
N MET A 54 11.79 -24.68 11.04
CA MET A 54 12.18 -25.07 12.40
C MET A 54 11.04 -25.73 13.18
N GLY A 55 9.87 -25.90 12.55
CA GLY A 55 8.69 -26.52 13.18
C GLY A 55 7.86 -25.58 14.05
N VAL A 56 8.15 -24.28 14.04
CA VAL A 56 7.33 -23.26 14.71
C VAL A 56 6.18 -22.88 13.78
N ASP A 57 4.94 -23.08 14.22
CA ASP A 57 3.77 -22.68 13.46
C ASP A 57 3.42 -21.19 13.66
N TYR A 58 2.46 -20.71 12.85
CA TYR A 58 2.09 -19.30 12.87
C TYR A 58 1.39 -18.90 14.17
N GLU A 59 0.61 -19.77 14.79
CA GLU A 59 -0.10 -19.46 16.03
C GLU A 59 0.89 -19.33 17.20
N GLU A 60 1.87 -20.23 17.30
CA GLU A 60 2.96 -20.11 18.29
C GLU A 60 3.74 -18.81 18.11
N TYR A 61 4.02 -18.43 16.85
CA TYR A 61 4.64 -17.14 16.53
C TYR A 61 3.78 -15.95 16.98
N LEU A 62 2.46 -15.98 16.72
CA LEU A 62 1.53 -14.96 17.17
C LEU A 62 1.48 -14.84 18.69
N GLU A 63 1.51 -15.96 19.42
CA GLU A 63 1.53 -15.97 20.88
C GLU A 63 2.77 -15.29 21.44
N LYS A 64 3.97 -15.66 20.96
CA LYS A 64 5.22 -15.01 21.37
C LYS A 64 5.24 -13.53 21.04
N ALA A 65 4.71 -13.17 19.88
CA ALA A 65 4.69 -11.79 19.44
C ALA A 65 3.70 -10.90 20.23
N LYS A 66 2.71 -11.48 20.92
CA LYS A 66 1.84 -10.76 21.89
C LYS A 66 2.57 -10.39 23.19
N GLU A 67 3.66 -11.06 23.52
CA GLU A 67 4.45 -10.77 24.73
C GLU A 67 5.32 -9.50 24.59
N TYR A 68 5.46 -8.97 23.38
CA TYR A 68 6.25 -7.76 23.14
C TYR A 68 5.56 -6.52 23.72
N PRO A 69 6.22 -5.75 24.59
CA PRO A 69 5.67 -4.52 25.13
C PRO A 69 5.56 -3.45 24.03
N GLY A 70 4.35 -3.26 23.49
CA GLY A 70 4.06 -2.29 22.43
C GLY A 70 3.11 -2.83 21.37
N ALA A 71 3.01 -2.13 20.23
CA ALA A 71 2.30 -2.66 19.08
C ALA A 71 3.15 -3.73 18.40
N MET A 72 2.58 -4.93 18.22
CA MET A 72 3.17 -6.03 17.46
C MET A 72 3.64 -5.60 16.06
N VAL A 73 2.82 -4.77 15.40
CA VAL A 73 3.18 -4.04 14.18
C VAL A 73 2.77 -2.58 14.32
N GLU A 74 3.75 -1.68 14.22
CA GLU A 74 3.56 -0.22 14.19
C GLU A 74 3.89 0.30 12.79
N ILE A 75 2.90 0.86 12.08
CA ILE A 75 3.13 1.48 10.76
C ILE A 75 3.51 2.93 10.99
N ASN A 76 4.79 3.26 10.76
CA ASN A 76 5.31 4.62 10.91
C ASN A 76 4.88 5.51 9.74
N SER A 77 5.01 4.99 8.51
CA SER A 77 4.60 5.72 7.31
C SER A 77 4.31 4.80 6.12
N ILE A 78 3.51 5.30 5.18
CA ILE A 78 3.30 4.71 3.86
C ILE A 78 3.65 5.82 2.86
N SER A 79 4.55 5.54 1.93
CA SER A 79 5.15 6.53 1.05
C SER A 79 5.44 5.94 -0.34
N SER A 80 6.00 6.75 -1.23
CA SER A 80 6.49 6.30 -2.55
C SER A 80 5.40 5.60 -3.36
N PHE A 81 4.20 6.20 -3.37
CA PHE A 81 3.04 5.68 -4.09
C PHE A 81 3.25 5.80 -5.59
N GLU A 82 3.07 4.70 -6.32
CA GLU A 82 3.24 4.65 -7.77
C GLU A 82 2.10 3.85 -8.38
N LYS A 83 1.44 4.39 -9.41
CA LYS A 83 0.44 3.64 -10.20
C LYS A 83 1.20 2.74 -11.19
N ILE A 84 1.01 1.44 -11.07
CA ILE A 84 1.62 0.43 -11.96
C ILE A 84 0.74 0.24 -13.20
N ARG A 85 -0.57 0.10 -13.00
CA ARG A 85 -1.61 0.02 -14.05
C ARG A 85 -2.96 0.43 -13.45
N ASP A 86 -4.03 0.30 -14.23
CA ASP A 86 -5.37 0.65 -13.73
C ASP A 86 -5.70 -0.11 -12.45
N ASN A 87 -6.09 0.65 -11.43
CA ASN A 87 -6.38 0.20 -10.08
C ASN A 87 -5.23 -0.51 -9.35
N GLU A 88 -4.02 -0.60 -9.89
CA GLU A 88 -2.90 -1.25 -9.23
C GLU A 88 -1.79 -0.26 -8.90
N CYS A 89 -1.35 -0.33 -7.65
CA CYS A 89 -0.44 0.62 -7.06
C CYS A 89 0.69 -0.09 -6.30
N LEU A 90 1.83 0.57 -6.21
CA LEU A 90 2.94 0.23 -5.35
C LEU A 90 3.03 1.26 -4.21
N ALA A 91 3.52 0.84 -3.04
CA ALA A 91 3.96 1.76 -2.00
C ALA A 91 5.10 1.14 -1.17
N ILE A 92 5.84 2.01 -0.47
CA ILE A 92 6.82 1.62 0.55
C ILE A 92 6.22 1.91 1.93
N VAL A 93 6.25 0.90 2.79
CA VAL A 93 5.81 0.97 4.19
C VAL A 93 7.03 0.94 5.10
N ASP A 94 7.17 1.97 5.93
CA ASP A 94 8.07 1.95 7.09
C ASP A 94 7.26 1.45 8.28
N ALA A 95 7.66 0.31 8.86
CA ALA A 95 7.02 -0.26 10.01
C ALA A 95 8.03 -0.79 11.03
N LYS A 96 7.61 -0.89 12.29
CA LYS A 96 8.28 -1.72 13.29
C LYS A 96 7.47 -3.00 13.50
N VAL A 97 8.17 -4.13 13.59
CA VAL A 97 7.60 -5.43 13.89
C VAL A 97 8.31 -5.96 15.12
N MET A 98 7.58 -6.17 16.22
CA MET A 98 8.14 -6.64 17.50
C MET A 98 9.35 -5.79 17.99
N GLY A 99 9.31 -4.48 17.76
CA GLY A 99 10.38 -3.54 18.15
C GLY A 99 11.46 -3.31 17.09
N ASP A 100 11.60 -4.20 16.10
CA ASP A 100 12.59 -4.06 15.03
C ASP A 100 12.02 -3.29 13.84
N LYS A 101 12.80 -2.34 13.33
CA LYS A 101 12.42 -1.52 12.18
C LYS A 101 12.63 -2.30 10.87
N GLY A 102 11.64 -2.25 9.98
CA GLY A 102 11.69 -2.85 8.64
C GLY A 102 11.02 -1.98 7.58
N PHE A 103 11.48 -2.13 6.34
CA PHE A 103 10.84 -1.53 5.16
C PHE A 103 10.18 -2.61 4.33
N PHE A 104 8.94 -2.36 3.92
CA PHE A 104 8.15 -3.30 3.12
C PHE A 104 7.75 -2.63 1.82
N THR A 105 7.97 -3.31 0.70
CA THR A 105 7.34 -2.93 -0.57
C THR A 105 6.02 -3.67 -0.68
N ILE A 106 4.95 -2.93 -0.91
CA ILE A 106 3.63 -3.50 -1.11
C ILE A 106 3.15 -3.21 -2.52
N ALA A 107 2.52 -4.21 -3.15
CA ALA A 107 1.67 -4.02 -4.30
C ALA A 107 0.23 -4.24 -3.86
N TYR A 108 -0.68 -3.38 -4.30
CA TYR A 108 -2.08 -3.46 -3.94
C TYR A 108 -3.00 -3.03 -5.09
N GLU A 109 -4.20 -3.61 -5.08
CA GLU A 109 -5.28 -3.32 -6.01
C GLU A 109 -6.37 -2.51 -5.30
N ILE A 110 -6.84 -1.44 -5.93
CA ILE A 110 -7.97 -0.61 -5.48
C ILE A 110 -9.23 -1.18 -6.14
N LEU A 111 -10.00 -1.97 -5.38
CA LEU A 111 -11.26 -2.54 -5.88
C LEU A 111 -12.35 -1.46 -5.98
N ASN A 112 -12.30 -0.49 -5.06
CA ASN A 112 -13.04 0.77 -5.09
C ASN A 112 -12.47 1.72 -4.01
N SER A 113 -13.04 2.91 -3.87
CA SER A 113 -12.59 3.92 -2.90
C SER A 113 -12.58 3.47 -1.43
N HIS A 114 -13.31 2.40 -1.08
CA HIS A 114 -13.43 1.88 0.29
C HIS A 114 -12.78 0.50 0.46
N LYS A 115 -12.20 -0.08 -0.60
CA LYS A 115 -11.71 -1.45 -0.55
C LYS A 115 -10.45 -1.61 -1.36
N VAL A 116 -9.39 -2.04 -0.67
CA VAL A 116 -8.10 -2.35 -1.26
C VAL A 116 -7.75 -3.81 -0.97
N LYS A 117 -6.89 -4.38 -1.81
CA LYS A 117 -6.37 -5.74 -1.64
C LYS A 117 -4.87 -5.71 -1.81
N ILE A 118 -4.11 -6.10 -0.80
CA ILE A 118 -2.67 -6.34 -0.95
C ILE A 118 -2.49 -7.58 -1.81
N THR A 119 -1.82 -7.42 -2.95
CA THR A 119 -1.52 -8.51 -3.89
C THR A 119 -0.13 -9.07 -3.66
N ASN A 120 0.81 -8.24 -3.17
CA ASN A 120 2.14 -8.68 -2.82
C ASN A 120 2.74 -7.83 -1.69
N ILE A 121 3.61 -8.43 -0.89
CA ILE A 121 4.39 -7.76 0.15
C ILE A 121 5.78 -8.40 0.22
N ILE A 122 6.81 -7.56 0.23
CA ILE A 122 8.21 -7.99 0.27
C ILE A 122 8.95 -7.14 1.30
N MET A 123 9.55 -7.78 2.30
CA MET A 123 10.50 -7.15 3.22
C MET A 123 11.81 -6.84 2.49
N ARG A 124 12.36 -5.64 2.68
CA ARG A 124 13.64 -5.18 2.13
C ARG A 124 14.74 -5.13 3.18
#